data_AF-A0A2E1AMB8-F1
#
_entry.id   AF-A0A2E1AMB8-F1
#
_cell.length_a   1.000
_cell.length_b   1.000
_cell.length_c   1.000
_cell.angle_alpha   90.00
_cell.angle_beta   90.00
_cell.angle_gamma   90.00
#
_symmetry.space_group_name_H-M   'P 1'
#
loop_
_entity.id
_entity.type
_entity.pdbx_description
1 polymer ?
#
loop_
_entity_poly.entity_id
_entity_poly.type
_entity_poly.pdbx_seq_one_letter_code
_entity_poly.pdbx_strand_id
1 'polypeptide(L)'
;MSLLKAIATGISPHMPVRVLADRAIGTSPALMRGIMDLNWMFLFRVTRQSKLIQADGQEVTIYDQVTQAGEQFAASGIVFKNRGRIPAHVRVLWGQEAQERWALVTNDPQLTGWEYVKRAGVDALLVHEHIVAIRAQILEYGAGVEYIRAAVANEDRFFDLIGHCGARPATSGKQSAYYGPALRSQQEGATRRALCVLRVFCGEIALR
;
A
#
# COMPACT_ATOMS: atom_id res chain seq x y z
N MET A 1 -7.34 17.15 4.99
CA MET A 1 -8.33 16.19 4.44
C MET A 1 -8.74 16.52 2.99
N SER A 2 -7.88 17.20 2.22
CA SER A 2 -8.22 17.74 0.89
C SER A 2 -8.09 16.70 -0.24
N LEU A 3 -7.12 15.80 -0.16
CA LEU A 3 -6.80 14.90 -1.27
C LEU A 3 -7.86 13.82 -1.53
N LEU A 4 -8.27 13.04 -0.51
CA LEU A 4 -9.27 11.97 -0.70
C LEU A 4 -10.61 12.53 -1.21
N LYS A 5 -11.02 13.71 -0.71
CA LYS A 5 -12.22 14.39 -1.18
C LYS A 5 -12.09 14.82 -2.65
N ALA A 6 -10.93 15.33 -3.06
CA ALA A 6 -10.69 15.67 -4.47
C ALA A 6 -10.71 14.43 -5.38
N ILE A 7 -10.17 13.30 -4.92
CA ILE A 7 -10.27 12.03 -5.66
C ILE A 7 -11.73 11.58 -5.76
N ALA A 8 -12.47 11.64 -4.65
CA ALA A 8 -13.88 11.23 -4.61
C ALA A 8 -14.77 12.03 -5.59
N THR A 9 -14.45 13.30 -5.87
CA THR A 9 -15.20 14.08 -6.87
C THR A 9 -15.05 13.56 -8.31
N GLY A 10 -14.01 12.76 -8.59
CA GLY A 10 -13.79 12.15 -9.91
C GLY A 10 -14.26 10.71 -10.01
N ILE A 11 -14.82 10.13 -8.95
CA ILE A 11 -15.26 8.72 -8.92
C ILE A 11 -16.79 8.70 -8.78
N SER A 12 -17.45 7.79 -9.51
CA SER A 12 -18.90 7.58 -9.36
C SER A 12 -19.23 7.21 -7.90
N PRO A 13 -20.28 7.80 -7.28
CA PRO A 13 -20.65 7.52 -5.90
C PRO A 13 -21.09 6.07 -5.67
N HIS A 14 -21.42 5.32 -6.72
CA HIS A 14 -21.80 3.91 -6.66
C HIS A 14 -20.64 2.95 -6.91
N MET A 15 -19.48 3.47 -7.27
CA MET A 15 -18.31 2.64 -7.56
C MET A 15 -17.64 2.24 -6.25
N PRO A 16 -17.48 0.93 -5.97
CA PRO A 16 -16.74 0.50 -4.80
C PRO A 16 -15.26 0.85 -4.98
N VAL A 17 -14.69 1.50 -3.96
CA VAL A 17 -13.29 1.92 -3.96
C VAL A 17 -12.55 1.18 -2.86
N ARG A 18 -11.38 0.63 -3.22
CA ARG A 18 -10.45 0.02 -2.27
C ARG A 18 -9.10 0.74 -2.33
N VAL A 19 -8.60 1.12 -1.17
CA VAL A 19 -7.30 1.79 -1.03
C VAL A 19 -6.29 0.82 -0.42
N LEU A 20 -5.13 0.67 -1.08
CA LEU A 20 -4.00 -0.11 -0.58
C LEU A 20 -2.85 0.83 -0.21
N ALA A 21 -2.19 0.59 0.93
CA ALA A 21 -1.04 1.39 1.36
C ALA A 21 -0.02 0.54 2.12
N ASP A 22 1.27 0.86 1.96
CA ASP A 22 2.36 0.22 2.72
C ASP A 22 2.60 0.92 4.08
N ARG A 23 3.43 0.30 4.92
CA ARG A 23 3.74 0.60 6.33
C ARG A 23 3.99 2.07 6.65
N ALA A 24 4.55 2.82 5.71
CA ALA A 24 4.86 4.24 5.89
C ALA A 24 3.59 5.13 5.94
N ILE A 25 2.51 4.73 5.27
CA ILE A 25 1.22 5.44 5.24
C ILE A 25 0.13 4.63 5.95
N GLY A 26 0.20 3.30 5.88
CA GLY A 26 -0.78 2.35 6.40
C GLY A 26 -0.95 2.35 7.92
N THR A 27 -0.16 3.14 8.65
CA THR A 27 -0.29 3.33 10.11
C THR A 27 -0.91 4.66 10.52
N SER A 28 -1.58 5.37 9.60
CA SER A 28 -2.26 6.64 9.86
C SER A 28 -3.76 6.44 10.15
N PRO A 29 -4.21 6.59 11.42
CA PRO A 29 -5.63 6.47 11.77
C PRO A 29 -6.47 7.58 11.14
N ALA A 30 -5.90 8.78 10.96
CA ALA A 30 -6.58 9.89 10.29
C ALA A 30 -6.91 9.56 8.82
N LEU A 31 -5.99 8.88 8.13
CA LEU A 31 -6.25 8.44 6.76
C LEU A 31 -7.35 7.37 6.71
N MET A 32 -7.27 6.36 7.58
CA MET A 32 -8.29 5.30 7.65
C MET A 32 -9.69 5.87 7.93
N ARG A 33 -9.81 6.82 8.88
CA ARG A 33 -11.09 7.50 9.14
C ARG A 33 -11.58 8.24 7.91
N GLY A 34 -10.71 9.00 7.23
CA GLY A 34 -11.12 9.69 6.02
C GLY A 34 -11.56 8.78 4.88
N ILE A 35 -11.05 7.54 4.81
CA ILE A 35 -11.51 6.52 3.86
C ILE A 35 -12.87 5.96 4.30
N MET A 36 -13.04 5.66 5.59
CA MET A 36 -14.32 5.19 6.15
C MET A 36 -15.43 6.23 6.00
N ASP A 37 -15.12 7.52 6.20
CA ASP A 37 -16.08 8.63 6.02
C ASP A 37 -16.57 8.76 4.58
N LEU A 38 -15.81 8.24 3.61
CA LEU A 38 -16.19 8.17 2.19
C LEU A 38 -16.91 6.87 1.82
N ASN A 39 -17.19 6.00 2.80
CA ASN A 39 -17.72 4.65 2.59
C ASN A 39 -16.82 3.79 1.68
N TRP A 40 -15.51 4.03 1.71
CA TRP A 40 -14.52 3.29 0.95
C TRP A 40 -13.88 2.19 1.82
N MET A 41 -13.26 1.22 1.16
CA MET A 41 -12.51 0.15 1.81
C MET A 41 -11.02 0.47 1.86
N PHE A 42 -10.32 0.00 2.88
CA PHE A 42 -8.86 0.00 2.89
C PHE A 42 -8.32 -1.40 3.20
N LEU A 43 -7.14 -1.71 2.66
CA LEU A 43 -6.35 -2.87 3.04
C LEU A 43 -4.88 -2.45 3.10
N PHE A 44 -4.44 -2.14 4.32
CA PHE A 44 -3.16 -1.48 4.57
C PHE A 44 -2.18 -2.42 5.23
N ARG A 45 -0.94 -2.41 4.76
CA ARG A 45 0.18 -3.02 5.47
C ARG A 45 0.61 -2.14 6.63
N VAL A 46 0.72 -2.73 7.81
CA VAL A 46 1.09 -2.03 9.05
C VAL A 46 2.46 -2.45 9.55
N THR A 47 3.04 -1.64 10.43
CA THR A 47 4.37 -1.93 11.00
C THR A 47 4.31 -3.14 11.93
N ARG A 48 5.48 -3.78 12.13
CA ARG A 48 5.64 -4.97 12.97
C ARG A 48 5.21 -4.75 14.43
N GLN A 49 5.17 -3.51 14.89
CA GLN A 49 4.83 -3.13 16.27
C GLN A 49 3.34 -2.80 16.45
N SER A 50 2.54 -2.87 15.39
CA SER A 50 1.12 -2.52 15.46
C SER A 50 0.37 -3.50 16.36
N LYS A 51 -0.50 -2.93 17.21
CA LYS A 51 -1.25 -3.66 18.23
C LYS A 51 -2.71 -3.81 17.83
N LEU A 52 -3.30 -4.93 18.22
CA LEU A 52 -4.72 -5.20 18.22
C LEU A 52 -5.19 -5.33 19.68
N ILE A 53 -6.27 -4.65 20.02
CA ILE A 53 -7.01 -4.85 21.26
C ILE A 53 -8.23 -5.70 20.92
N GLN A 54 -8.28 -6.92 21.46
CA GLN A 54 -9.35 -7.88 21.23
C GLN A 54 -10.60 -7.56 22.07
N ALA A 55 -11.69 -8.29 21.83
CA ALA A 55 -12.98 -8.06 22.51
C ALA A 55 -12.91 -8.28 24.03
N ASP A 56 -12.01 -9.14 24.50
CA ASP A 56 -11.71 -9.40 25.92
C ASP A 56 -10.78 -8.34 26.55
N GLY A 57 -10.35 -7.34 25.77
CA GLY A 57 -9.41 -6.31 26.19
C GLY A 57 -7.94 -6.72 26.10
N GLN A 58 -7.62 -7.95 25.67
CA GLN A 58 -6.24 -8.39 25.51
C GLN A 58 -5.55 -7.61 24.38
N GLU A 59 -4.34 -7.12 24.67
CA GLU A 59 -3.49 -6.47 23.68
C GLU A 59 -2.49 -7.47 23.08
N VAL A 60 -2.55 -7.66 21.76
CA VAL A 60 -1.62 -8.54 21.03
C VAL A 60 -0.84 -7.76 19.97
N THR A 61 0.42 -8.13 19.74
CA THR A 61 1.16 -7.65 18.56
C THR A 61 0.64 -8.39 17.34
N ILE A 62 0.12 -7.65 16.37
CA ILE A 62 -0.44 -8.23 15.13
C ILE A 62 0.59 -9.11 14.45
N TYR A 63 1.80 -8.57 14.22
CA TYR A 63 2.84 -9.26 13.47
C TYR A 63 3.25 -10.59 14.13
N ASP A 64 3.15 -10.72 15.44
CA ASP A 64 3.64 -11.91 16.18
C ASP A 64 2.62 -13.06 16.21
N GLN A 65 1.41 -12.87 15.66
CA GLN A 65 0.37 -13.91 15.66
C GLN A 65 0.59 -15.03 14.62
N VAL A 66 1.61 -14.91 13.77
CA VAL A 66 1.99 -15.91 12.77
C VAL A 66 3.48 -16.14 12.90
N THR A 67 3.91 -17.36 13.18
CA THR A 67 5.32 -17.68 13.48
C THR A 67 5.99 -18.52 12.40
N GLN A 68 5.22 -19.18 11.53
CA GLN A 68 5.73 -20.08 10.50
C GLN A 68 5.17 -19.76 9.12
N ALA A 69 5.93 -20.10 8.08
CA ALA A 69 5.44 -20.04 6.71
C ALA A 69 4.29 -21.04 6.50
N GLY A 70 3.26 -20.63 5.75
CA GLY A 70 2.00 -21.36 5.59
C GLY A 70 0.93 -20.99 6.61
N GLU A 71 1.28 -20.31 7.71
CA GLU A 71 0.30 -19.88 8.71
C GLU A 71 -0.43 -18.57 8.31
N GLN A 72 -1.64 -18.44 8.83
CA GLN A 72 -2.43 -17.22 8.74
C GLN A 72 -3.13 -16.93 10.06
N PHE A 73 -3.35 -15.65 10.32
CA PHE A 73 -4.12 -15.17 11.47
C PHE A 73 -5.14 -14.13 11.04
N ALA A 74 -6.36 -14.25 11.57
CA ALA A 74 -7.43 -13.31 11.35
C ALA A 74 -8.13 -12.99 12.67
N ALA A 75 -8.32 -11.71 12.95
CA ALA A 75 -9.05 -11.25 14.12
C ALA A 75 -9.73 -9.89 13.84
N SER A 76 -10.62 -9.50 14.73
CA SER A 76 -11.31 -8.21 14.71
C SER A 76 -11.15 -7.53 16.05
N GLY A 77 -11.10 -6.20 16.06
CA GLY A 77 -11.02 -5.44 17.30
C GLY A 77 -10.58 -4.01 17.05
N ILE A 78 -9.94 -3.41 18.05
CA ILE A 78 -9.44 -2.04 17.97
C ILE A 78 -7.96 -2.06 17.61
N VAL A 79 -7.60 -1.48 16.47
CA VAL A 79 -6.22 -1.38 16.01
C VAL A 79 -5.61 -0.05 16.42
N PHE A 80 -4.32 -0.11 16.75
CA PHE A 80 -3.48 0.96 17.27
C PHE A 80 -3.84 1.41 18.69
N LYS A 81 -2.80 1.70 19.49
CA LYS A 81 -2.93 2.12 20.88
C LYS A 81 -2.95 3.65 21.01
N ASN A 82 -1.79 4.27 20.88
CA ASN A 82 -1.60 5.70 21.20
C ASN A 82 -1.82 6.64 20.01
N ARG A 83 -1.77 6.14 18.76
CA ARG A 83 -1.87 6.97 17.55
C ARG A 83 -3.30 7.23 17.09
N GLY A 84 -4.27 6.62 17.77
CA GLY A 84 -5.70 6.69 17.44
C GLY A 84 -6.28 5.30 17.25
N ARG A 85 -7.37 5.02 17.96
CA ARG A 85 -8.07 3.74 17.93
C ARG A 85 -8.97 3.64 16.71
N ILE A 86 -8.89 2.52 15.98
CA ILE A 86 -9.70 2.24 14.78
C ILE A 86 -10.33 0.86 14.92
N PRO A 87 -11.67 0.73 14.88
CA PRO A 87 -12.29 -0.58 14.73
C PRO A 87 -11.93 -1.14 13.35
N ALA A 88 -11.31 -2.32 13.32
CA ALA A 88 -10.86 -2.92 12.07
C ALA A 88 -10.68 -4.43 12.22
N HIS A 89 -10.47 -5.06 11.08
CA HIS A 89 -10.09 -6.46 10.92
C HIS A 89 -8.61 -6.56 10.59
N VAL A 90 -7.94 -7.48 11.25
CA VAL A 90 -6.52 -7.77 11.07
C VAL A 90 -6.36 -9.04 10.26
N ARG A 91 -5.42 -9.04 9.33
CA ARG A 91 -4.98 -10.23 8.58
C ARG A 91 -3.47 -10.33 8.67
N VAL A 92 -2.95 -11.48 9.07
CA VAL A 92 -1.52 -11.76 9.01
C VAL A 92 -1.33 -12.99 8.16
N LEU A 93 -0.53 -12.85 7.11
CA LEU A 93 -0.32 -13.89 6.12
C LEU A 93 1.17 -14.18 6.01
N TRP A 94 1.56 -15.45 6.03
CA TRP A 94 2.89 -15.88 5.62
C TRP A 94 2.74 -17.00 4.60
N GLY A 95 2.89 -16.69 3.30
CA GLY A 95 2.87 -17.73 2.27
C GLY A 95 4.06 -18.68 2.41
N GLN A 96 3.90 -19.95 1.99
CA GLN A 96 4.98 -20.95 2.04
C GLN A 96 6.25 -20.49 1.31
N GLU A 97 6.09 -19.79 0.18
CA GLU A 97 7.19 -19.27 -0.63
C GLU A 97 7.55 -17.81 -0.31
N ALA A 98 6.84 -17.18 0.63
CA ALA A 98 7.06 -15.77 0.95
C ALA A 98 8.23 -15.59 1.92
N GLN A 99 9.13 -14.64 1.62
CA GLN A 99 10.29 -14.35 2.46
C GLN A 99 9.95 -13.68 3.79
N GLU A 100 8.77 -13.05 3.90
CA GLU A 100 8.32 -12.44 5.13
C GLU A 100 6.79 -12.53 5.29
N ARG A 101 6.34 -12.49 6.55
CA ARG A 101 4.93 -12.37 6.92
C ARG A 101 4.42 -10.94 6.77
N TRP A 102 3.17 -10.79 6.37
CA TRP A 102 2.54 -9.51 6.05
C TRP A 102 1.44 -9.23 7.06
N ALA A 103 1.63 -8.19 7.86
CA ALA A 103 0.61 -7.69 8.79
C ALA A 103 -0.25 -6.63 8.09
N LEU A 104 -1.54 -6.92 7.95
CA LEU A 104 -2.51 -6.12 7.22
C LEU A 104 -3.69 -5.74 8.11
N VAL A 105 -4.30 -4.60 7.82
CA VAL A 105 -5.48 -4.07 8.51
C VAL A 105 -6.49 -3.58 7.48
N THR A 106 -7.76 -3.90 7.68
CA THR A 106 -8.87 -3.59 6.77
C THR A 106 -10.16 -3.25 7.54
N ASN A 107 -11.02 -2.39 7.00
CA ASN A 107 -12.38 -2.16 7.50
C ASN A 107 -13.42 -3.12 6.89
N ASP A 108 -13.04 -3.94 5.91
CA ASP A 108 -13.90 -4.93 5.29
C ASP A 108 -13.55 -6.35 5.79
N PRO A 109 -14.48 -7.05 6.47
CA PRO A 109 -14.26 -8.40 6.98
C PRO A 109 -14.09 -9.45 5.86
N GLN A 110 -14.60 -9.19 4.65
CA GLN A 110 -14.54 -10.12 3.54
C GLN A 110 -13.15 -10.20 2.91
N LEU A 111 -12.28 -9.20 3.12
CA LEU A 111 -10.91 -9.25 2.63
C LEU A 111 -10.07 -10.26 3.39
N THR A 112 -9.37 -11.10 2.63
CA THR A 112 -8.49 -12.14 3.17
C THR A 112 -7.08 -11.63 3.45
N GLY A 113 -6.68 -10.54 2.78
CA GLY A 113 -5.33 -10.00 2.76
C GLY A 113 -4.51 -10.46 1.54
N TRP A 114 -4.89 -11.58 0.91
CA TRP A 114 -4.22 -12.06 -0.30
C TRP A 114 -4.39 -11.11 -1.48
N GLU A 115 -5.41 -10.25 -1.46
CA GLU A 115 -5.63 -9.20 -2.45
C GLU A 115 -4.50 -8.17 -2.44
N TYR A 116 -3.89 -7.94 -1.27
CA TYR A 116 -2.70 -7.10 -1.12
C TYR A 116 -1.46 -7.87 -1.57
N VAL A 117 -1.32 -9.16 -1.18
CA VAL A 117 -0.19 -10.03 -1.57
C VAL A 117 -0.05 -10.17 -3.07
N LYS A 118 -1.13 -10.52 -3.75
CA LYS A 118 -1.16 -10.63 -5.21
C LYS A 118 -0.68 -9.33 -5.84
N ARG A 119 -1.19 -8.18 -5.42
CA ARG A 119 -0.89 -6.89 -6.07
C ARG A 119 0.48 -6.30 -5.75
N ALA A 120 0.99 -6.52 -4.54
CA ALA A 120 2.34 -6.06 -4.19
C ALA A 120 3.43 -7.03 -4.68
N GLY A 121 3.11 -8.32 -4.87
CA GLY A 121 3.99 -9.28 -5.54
C GLY A 121 4.03 -9.08 -7.06
N VAL A 122 2.95 -8.60 -7.66
CA VAL A 122 2.78 -8.43 -9.11
C VAL A 122 3.39 -7.14 -9.68
N ASP A 123 3.95 -6.26 -8.84
CA ASP A 123 4.92 -5.24 -9.33
C ASP A 123 6.20 -5.85 -9.93
N ALA A 124 6.39 -7.17 -9.84
CA ALA A 124 7.38 -7.89 -10.63
C ALA A 124 6.90 -8.24 -12.05
N LEU A 125 5.59 -8.41 -12.29
CA LEU A 125 5.04 -8.96 -13.54
C LEU A 125 3.59 -8.51 -13.80
N LEU A 126 3.41 -7.28 -14.30
CA LEU A 126 2.28 -6.78 -15.14
C LEU A 126 0.90 -7.47 -15.03
N VAL A 127 -0.14 -6.72 -14.63
CA VAL A 127 -1.54 -7.03 -15.04
C VAL A 127 -2.30 -5.76 -15.42
N HIS A 128 -3.09 -5.87 -16.49
CA HIS A 128 -4.10 -4.93 -16.95
C HIS A 128 -5.34 -4.99 -16.02
N GLU A 129 -5.33 -4.24 -14.93
CA GLU A 129 -6.54 -3.75 -14.26
C GLU A 129 -6.43 -2.23 -14.16
N HIS A 130 -7.55 -1.49 -14.02
CA HIS A 130 -7.56 -0.03 -13.91
C HIS A 130 -6.93 0.39 -12.56
N ILE A 131 -5.61 0.42 -12.49
CA ILE A 131 -4.85 0.83 -11.31
C ILE A 131 -4.66 2.33 -11.37
N VAL A 132 -5.44 3.11 -10.61
CA VAL A 132 -5.10 4.52 -10.36
C VAL A 132 -4.04 4.55 -9.25
N ALA A 133 -2.79 4.30 -9.63
CA ALA A 133 -1.63 4.48 -8.76
C ALA A 133 -1.39 5.98 -8.51
N ILE A 134 -2.00 6.51 -7.44
CA ILE A 134 -1.71 7.88 -7.00
C ILE A 134 -0.41 7.85 -6.20
N ARG A 135 0.71 8.09 -6.88
CA ARG A 135 2.01 8.34 -6.24
C ARG A 135 1.97 9.71 -5.56
N ALA A 136 1.34 9.79 -4.40
CA ALA A 136 1.37 10.99 -3.57
C ALA A 136 2.79 11.15 -3.00
N GLN A 137 3.63 11.95 -3.66
CA GLN A 137 4.74 12.59 -2.97
C GLN A 137 4.13 13.53 -1.94
N ILE A 138 3.94 13.02 -0.72
CA ILE A 138 3.70 13.85 0.46
C ILE A 138 5.04 14.51 0.79
N LEU A 139 5.41 15.46 -0.05
CA LEU A 139 6.34 16.52 0.29
C LEU A 139 5.52 17.80 0.17
N GLU A 140 5.74 18.69 1.13
CA GLU A 140 5.22 20.05 1.17
C GLU A 140 5.17 20.68 -0.24
N TYR A 141 4.20 21.59 -0.46
CA TYR A 141 3.89 22.36 -1.67
C TYR A 141 2.59 21.99 -2.41
N GLY A 142 1.67 22.97 -2.45
CA GLY A 142 0.27 22.86 -2.81
C GLY A 142 -0.07 22.67 -4.30
N ALA A 143 0.78 22.00 -5.08
CA ALA A 143 0.54 21.75 -6.50
C ALA A 143 -0.15 20.40 -6.82
N GLY A 144 -0.29 19.50 -5.84
CA GLY A 144 -0.71 18.11 -6.10
C GLY A 144 -2.19 17.90 -6.46
N VAL A 145 -3.09 18.81 -6.11
CA VAL A 145 -4.55 18.57 -6.26
C VAL A 145 -5.04 18.79 -7.70
N GLU A 146 -4.57 19.84 -8.37
CA GLU A 146 -4.93 20.12 -9.77
C GLU A 146 -4.32 19.08 -10.73
N TYR A 147 -3.11 18.58 -10.43
CA TYR A 147 -2.48 17.53 -11.23
C TYR A 147 -3.22 16.18 -11.12
N ILE A 148 -3.73 15.84 -9.93
CA ILE A 148 -4.53 14.64 -9.72
C ILE A 148 -5.89 14.77 -10.40
N ARG A 149 -6.52 15.96 -10.38
CA ARG A 149 -7.74 16.22 -11.16
C ARG A 149 -7.51 16.02 -12.66
N ALA A 150 -6.41 16.53 -13.21
CA ALA A 150 -6.06 16.37 -14.61
C ALA A 150 -5.75 14.92 -15.01
N ALA A 151 -5.09 14.16 -14.12
CA ALA A 151 -4.77 12.74 -14.35
C ALA A 151 -6.00 11.82 -14.22
N VAL A 152 -6.95 12.15 -13.35
CA VAL A 152 -8.22 11.42 -13.20
C VAL A 152 -9.20 11.76 -14.32
N ALA A 153 -9.12 12.97 -14.89
CA ALA A 153 -10.01 13.42 -15.97
C ALA A 153 -9.61 12.92 -17.38
N ASN A 154 -8.49 12.22 -17.54
CA ASN A 154 -7.96 11.87 -18.86
C ASN A 154 -7.31 10.48 -18.83
N GLU A 155 -8.09 9.43 -19.13
CA GLU A 155 -7.64 8.02 -19.11
C GLU A 155 -6.40 7.79 -19.99
N ASP A 156 -6.27 8.50 -21.12
CA ASP A 156 -5.18 8.30 -22.09
C ASP A 156 -3.83 8.86 -21.62
N ARG A 157 -3.80 9.89 -20.76
CA ARG A 157 -2.54 10.47 -20.24
C ARG A 157 -2.00 9.74 -19.01
N PHE A 158 -2.79 8.85 -18.42
CA PHE A 158 -2.40 8.10 -17.24
C PHE A 158 -1.33 7.04 -17.57
N PHE A 159 -1.31 6.50 -18.79
CA PHE A 159 -0.34 5.49 -19.23
C PHE A 159 1.06 6.05 -19.51
N ASP A 160 1.18 7.31 -19.94
CA ASP A 160 2.48 7.96 -20.19
C ASP A 160 3.33 8.09 -18.90
N LEU A 161 2.69 8.16 -17.73
CA LEU A 161 3.40 8.29 -16.46
C LEU A 161 4.03 6.97 -15.97
N ILE A 162 3.52 5.83 -16.42
CA ILE A 162 4.06 4.50 -16.10
C ILE A 162 5.26 4.17 -17.01
N GLY A 163 5.28 4.69 -18.24
CA GLY A 163 6.32 4.42 -19.24
C GLY A 163 7.68 5.10 -19.01
N HIS A 164 7.78 6.16 -18.20
CA HIS A 164 9.02 6.95 -18.07
C HIS A 164 9.88 6.67 -16.82
N CYS A 165 9.46 5.78 -15.92
CA CYS A 165 10.25 5.38 -14.75
C CYS A 165 10.76 3.92 -14.79
N GLY A 166 10.56 3.21 -15.90
CA GLY A 166 10.75 1.76 -16.00
C GLY A 166 11.61 1.26 -17.16
N ALA A 167 12.62 2.01 -17.63
CA ALA A 167 13.61 1.47 -18.56
C ALA A 167 14.94 1.22 -17.83
N ARG A 168 15.16 -0.03 -17.36
CA ARG A 168 16.53 -0.56 -17.22
C ARG A 168 16.83 -1.35 -18.49
N PRO A 169 17.99 -1.12 -19.15
CA PRO A 169 18.42 -2.00 -20.23
C PRO A 169 18.72 -3.38 -19.65
N ALA A 170 18.29 -4.42 -20.36
CA ALA A 170 18.63 -5.80 -20.04
C ALA A 170 20.15 -5.98 -20.08
N THR A 171 20.76 -6.35 -18.96
CA THR A 171 22.12 -6.87 -18.94
C THR A 171 22.10 -8.33 -18.52
N SER A 172 22.25 -9.19 -19.53
CA SER A 172 22.68 -10.56 -19.37
C SER A 172 24.06 -10.57 -18.71
N GLY A 173 24.16 -11.15 -17.52
CA GLY A 173 25.44 -11.34 -16.86
C GLY A 173 26.22 -12.51 -17.48
N LYS A 174 27.34 -12.19 -18.14
CA LYS A 174 28.60 -12.94 -18.00
C LYS A 174 29.77 -11.94 -18.01
N GLN A 175 30.70 -12.17 -17.08
CA GLN A 175 32.04 -11.56 -16.92
C GLN A 175 32.05 -10.11 -16.39
N SER A 176 32.53 -9.87 -15.17
CA SER A 176 33.95 -9.88 -14.72
C SER A 176 34.71 -8.63 -15.18
N ALA A 177 35.18 -7.88 -14.17
CA ALA A 177 36.23 -6.86 -14.17
C ALA A 177 36.00 -5.66 -15.11
N TYR A 178 35.83 -4.47 -14.50
CA TYR A 178 36.48 -3.20 -14.86
C TYR A 178 35.74 -2.10 -14.11
N TYR A 179 36.34 -1.52 -13.07
CA TYR A 179 36.34 -0.08 -12.73
C TYR A 179 37.11 0.11 -11.41
N GLY A 180 38.13 0.98 -11.46
CA GLY A 180 39.10 1.22 -10.39
C GLY A 180 38.60 2.04 -9.19
N PRO A 181 39.46 2.24 -8.18
CA PRO A 181 39.07 2.63 -6.81
C PRO A 181 38.56 4.07 -6.61
N ALA A 182 38.51 4.91 -7.65
CA ALA A 182 38.23 6.35 -7.50
C ALA A 182 36.72 6.72 -7.44
N LEU A 183 35.80 5.76 -7.59
CA LEU A 183 34.35 6.00 -7.55
C LEU A 183 33.66 5.50 -6.27
N ARG A 184 34.41 5.01 -5.27
CA ARG A 184 33.83 4.52 -4.00
C ARG A 184 33.44 5.63 -3.01
N SER A 185 34.06 6.80 -3.05
CA SER A 185 33.90 7.80 -1.97
C SER A 185 32.70 8.76 -2.13
N GLN A 186 31.99 8.76 -3.26
CA GLN A 186 30.83 9.66 -3.47
C GLN A 186 29.45 8.96 -3.42
N GLN A 187 29.40 7.62 -3.35
CA GLN A 187 28.11 6.89 -3.31
C GLN A 187 27.62 6.50 -1.91
N GLU A 188 28.39 6.74 -0.84
CA GLU A 188 28.00 6.33 0.51
C GLU A 188 27.07 7.32 1.26
N GLY A 189 26.71 8.47 0.66
CA GLY A 189 25.92 9.52 1.32
C GLY A 189 24.43 9.65 0.94
N ALA A 190 23.93 8.88 -0.03
CA ALA A 190 22.56 9.04 -0.53
C ALA A 190 21.53 8.21 0.27
N THR A 191 21.09 8.80 1.38
CA THR A 191 19.88 8.50 2.16
C THR A 191 18.84 7.64 1.42
N ARG A 192 18.63 6.39 1.87
CA ARG A 192 17.52 5.52 1.44
C ARG A 192 16.18 6.18 1.80
N ARG A 193 15.62 7.00 0.90
CA ARG A 193 14.26 7.52 1.05
C ARG A 193 13.28 6.39 0.73
N ALA A 194 12.55 5.94 1.75
CA ALA A 194 11.50 4.94 1.59
C ALA A 194 10.42 5.49 0.65
N LEU A 195 10.24 4.84 -0.50
CA LEU A 195 9.15 5.16 -1.40
C LEU A 195 7.84 4.72 -0.75
N CYS A 196 6.95 5.69 -0.49
CA CYS A 196 5.61 5.40 -0.01
C CYS A 196 4.67 5.32 -1.21
N VAL A 197 3.93 4.21 -1.34
CA VAL A 197 2.99 4.01 -2.44
C VAL A 197 1.59 3.92 -1.87
N LEU A 198 0.71 4.82 -2.32
CA LEU A 198 -0.73 4.74 -2.13
C LEU A 198 -1.32 4.28 -3.46
N ARG A 199 -2.16 3.25 -3.43
CA ARG A 199 -2.85 2.76 -4.64
C ARG A 199 -4.34 2.83 -4.39
N VAL A 200 -5.06 3.47 -5.32
CA VAL A 200 -6.52 3.56 -5.28
C VAL A 200 -7.05 2.69 -6.42
N PHE A 201 -7.93 1.77 -6.07
CA PHE A 201 -8.56 0.85 -7.02
C PHE A 201 -10.05 1.13 -7.08
N CYS A 202 -10.55 1.21 -8.30
CA CYS A 202 -11.92 1.53 -8.65
C CYS A 202 -12.43 0.44 -9.61
N GLY A 203 -13.51 -0.26 -9.27
CA GLY A 203 -14.08 -1.30 -10.14
C GLY A 203 -14.89 -2.34 -9.38
N GLU A 204 -15.68 -3.14 -10.11
CA GLU A 204 -16.49 -4.22 -9.51
C GLU A 204 -15.60 -5.22 -8.76
N ILE A 205 -15.81 -5.32 -7.45
CA ILE A 205 -15.25 -6.41 -6.66
C ILE A 205 -16.14 -7.62 -6.93
N ALA A 206 -15.72 -8.47 -7.86
CA ALA A 206 -16.28 -9.81 -7.96
C ALA A 206 -15.95 -10.55 -6.66
N LEU A 207 -16.91 -10.57 -5.73
CA LEU A 207 -16.88 -11.41 -4.54
C LEU A 207 -16.91 -12.86 -5.02
N ARG A 208 -15.76 -13.52 -4.99
CA ARG A 208 -15.64 -14.98 -5.17
C ARG A 208 -15.27 -15.61 -3.84
#